data_AF-A0A561EXP0-F1
#
_entry.id   AF-A0A561EXP0-F1
#
_cell.length_a   1.000
_cell.length_b   1.000
_cell.length_c   1.000
_cell.angle_alpha   90.00
_cell.angle_beta   90.00
_cell.angle_gamma   90.00
#
_symmetry.space_group_name_H-M   'P 1'
#
loop_
_entity.id
_entity.type
_entity.pdbx_description
1 polymer ?
#
loop_
_entity_poly.entity_id
_entity_poly.type
_entity_poly.pdbx_seq_one_letter_code
_entity_poly.pdbx_strand_id
1 'polypeptide(L)'
;MAQEPRPRSRENAMTDDPRIGTPGTYEFSAPDGVLRAEWIGADAGADERAREHADLLEKEAGGEFLVTLIRRRTDTGWETVPRRSPGAP
;
A
#
# COMPACT_ATOMS: atom_id res chain seq x y z
N MET A 1 33.31 -30.40 -1.82
CA MET A 1 32.81 -29.39 -2.78
C MET A 1 31.65 -28.68 -2.09
N ALA A 2 31.84 -27.43 -1.66
CA ALA A 2 30.80 -26.65 -1.01
C ALA A 2 29.86 -26.11 -2.09
N GLN A 3 28.58 -26.47 -2.03
CA GLN A 3 27.57 -25.81 -2.84
C GLN A 3 27.41 -24.40 -2.27
N GLU A 4 27.85 -23.40 -3.03
CA GLU A 4 27.59 -22.00 -2.72
C GLU A 4 26.08 -21.80 -2.52
N PRO A 5 25.63 -21.12 -1.46
CA PRO A 5 24.22 -20.83 -1.28
C PRO A 5 23.77 -19.95 -2.45
N ARG A 6 22.79 -20.46 -3.21
CA ARG A 6 22.13 -19.72 -4.29
C ARG A 6 21.77 -18.32 -3.78
N PRO A 7 21.97 -17.25 -4.57
CA PRO A 7 21.45 -15.94 -4.19
C PRO A 7 19.95 -16.13 -3.97
N ARG A 8 19.49 -15.88 -2.73
CA ARG A 8 18.07 -15.90 -2.42
C ARG A 8 17.39 -15.05 -3.49
N SER A 9 16.43 -15.67 -4.15
CA SER A 9 15.53 -15.01 -5.07
C SER A 9 15.12 -13.65 -4.51
N ARG A 10 15.01 -12.71 -5.43
CA ARG A 10 14.60 -11.32 -5.33
C ARG A 10 13.17 -11.18 -4.76
N GLU A 11 12.93 -11.78 -3.60
CA GLU A 11 11.70 -11.81 -2.82
C GLU A 11 11.93 -10.88 -1.63
N ASN A 12 11.11 -9.85 -1.49
CA ASN A 12 11.17 -8.80 -0.48
C ASN A 12 12.33 -7.79 -0.61
N ALA A 13 12.33 -7.02 -1.68
CA ALA A 13 12.64 -5.58 -1.55
C ALA A 13 11.40 -4.80 -1.04
N MET A 14 10.55 -5.47 -0.27
CA MET A 14 9.41 -4.91 0.44
C MET A 14 9.81 -4.91 1.91
N THR A 15 9.66 -3.78 2.61
CA THR A 15 9.68 -3.72 4.08
C THR A 15 11.05 -3.61 4.78
N ASP A 16 11.87 -2.59 4.44
CA ASP A 16 12.96 -2.13 5.34
C ASP A 16 12.57 -0.88 6.16
N ASP A 17 11.35 -0.36 5.97
CA ASP A 17 10.86 0.74 6.79
C ASP A 17 10.27 0.18 8.10
N PRO A 18 10.86 0.48 9.27
CA PRO A 18 10.37 -0.01 10.56
C PRO A 18 8.95 0.48 10.88
N ARG A 19 8.45 1.50 10.18
CA ARG A 19 7.12 2.08 10.37
C ARG A 19 6.01 1.25 9.73
N ILE A 20 6.31 0.29 8.87
CA ILE A 20 5.28 -0.53 8.20
C ILE A 20 4.41 -1.31 9.21
N GLY A 21 4.90 -1.55 10.43
CA GLY A 21 4.13 -2.16 11.52
C GLY A 21 3.30 -1.18 12.37
N THR A 22 3.45 0.13 12.20
CA THR A 22 2.90 1.16 13.10
C THR A 22 1.71 1.91 12.47
N PRO A 23 0.85 2.56 13.29
CA PRO A 23 -0.16 3.49 12.79
C PRO A 23 0.43 4.54 11.84
N GLY A 24 -0.32 4.83 10.77
CA GLY A 24 0.09 5.73 9.69
C GLY A 24 0.72 5.03 8.47
N THR A 25 0.82 3.71 8.52
CA THR A 25 1.08 2.87 7.35
C THR A 25 -0.21 2.52 6.64
N TYR A 26 -0.16 2.54 5.31
CA TYR A 26 -1.24 2.17 4.43
C TYR A 26 -0.80 1.04 3.52
N GLU A 27 -1.75 0.21 3.11
CA GLU A 27 -1.53 -0.86 2.18
C GLU A 27 -2.43 -0.67 0.96
N PHE A 28 -1.85 -0.85 -0.22
CA PHE A 28 -2.45 -0.64 -1.52
C PHE A 28 -2.40 -1.93 -2.32
N SER A 29 -3.48 -2.28 -3.01
CA SER A 29 -3.44 -3.33 -4.02
C SER A 29 -2.89 -2.77 -5.33
N ALA A 30 -1.75 -3.28 -5.77
CA ALA A 30 -1.19 -2.96 -7.07
C ALA A 30 -1.93 -3.72 -8.20
N PRO A 31 -1.72 -3.32 -9.47
CA PRO A 31 -2.43 -3.91 -10.61
C PRO A 31 -2.15 -5.35 -10.93
N ASP A 32 -0.97 -5.81 -10.55
CA ASP A 32 -0.54 -7.21 -10.61
C ASP A 32 -1.13 -8.07 -9.49
N GLY A 33 -1.98 -7.49 -8.63
CA GLY A 33 -2.54 -8.15 -7.46
C GLY A 33 -1.58 -8.21 -6.26
N VAL A 34 -0.42 -7.57 -6.35
CA VAL A 34 0.55 -7.52 -5.25
C VAL A 34 0.15 -6.41 -4.27
N LEU A 35 0.13 -6.74 -2.97
CA LEU A 35 -0.08 -5.75 -1.93
C LEU A 35 1.23 -5.01 -1.63
N ARG A 36 1.17 -3.67 -1.60
CA ARG A 36 2.29 -2.80 -1.25
C ARG A 36 1.94 -1.98 -0.02
N ALA A 37 2.77 -2.04 1.01
CA ALA A 37 2.61 -1.23 2.21
C ALA A 37 3.58 -0.04 2.21
N GLU A 38 3.08 1.14 2.54
CA GLU A 38 3.82 2.40 2.55
C GLU A 38 3.43 3.28 3.75
N TRP A 39 4.39 3.97 4.34
CA TRP A 39 4.11 4.94 5.39
C TRP A 39 3.72 6.29 4.79
N ILE A 40 2.49 6.73 5.05
CA ILE A 40 1.93 7.98 4.53
C ILE A 40 1.85 9.07 5.63
N GLY A 41 1.80 8.67 6.89
CA GLY A 41 1.70 9.56 8.05
C GLY A 41 0.58 9.18 9.00
N ALA A 42 0.65 9.65 10.25
CA ALA A 42 -0.36 9.39 11.29
C ALA A 42 -1.23 10.63 11.61
N ASP A 43 -1.05 11.72 10.86
CA ASP A 43 -1.86 12.93 10.99
C ASP A 43 -3.25 12.79 10.33
N ALA A 44 -4.14 13.74 10.62
CA ALA A 44 -5.51 13.75 10.11
C ALA A 44 -5.61 13.82 8.57
N GLY A 45 -4.54 14.24 7.87
CA GLY A 45 -4.50 14.30 6.41
C GLY A 45 -4.01 13.01 5.74
N ALA A 46 -3.59 12.00 6.50
CA ALA A 46 -3.00 10.78 5.96
C ALA A 46 -3.98 9.96 5.10
N ASP A 47 -5.26 9.88 5.51
CA ASP A 47 -6.29 9.19 4.74
C ASP A 47 -6.54 9.87 3.38
N GLU A 48 -6.46 11.20 3.32
CA GLU A 48 -6.61 11.95 2.07
C GLU A 48 -5.44 11.69 1.13
N ARG A 49 -4.20 11.79 1.64
CA ARG A 49 -3.00 11.49 0.85
C ARG A 49 -2.97 10.04 0.38
N ALA A 50 -3.43 9.08 1.19
CA ALA A 50 -3.55 7.68 0.78
C ALA A 50 -4.56 7.50 -0.36
N ARG A 51 -5.68 8.24 -0.35
CA ARG A 51 -6.65 8.21 -1.46
C ARG A 51 -6.07 8.81 -2.73
N GLU A 52 -5.41 9.96 -2.64
CA GLU A 52 -4.73 10.60 -3.76
C GLU A 52 -3.63 9.69 -4.34
N HIS A 53 -2.88 9.01 -3.48
CA HIS A 53 -1.88 8.03 -3.89
C HIS A 53 -2.51 6.85 -4.64
N ALA A 54 -3.61 6.30 -4.13
CA ALA A 54 -4.35 5.26 -4.84
C ALA A 54 -4.90 5.75 -6.20
N ASP A 55 -5.34 7.02 -6.31
CA ASP A 55 -5.74 7.62 -7.59
C ASP A 55 -4.58 7.72 -8.58
N LEU A 56 -3.37 8.04 -8.08
CA LEU A 56 -2.16 8.09 -8.90
C LEU A 56 -1.78 6.70 -9.41
N LEU A 57 -1.79 5.69 -8.54
CA LEU A 57 -1.52 4.30 -8.92
C LEU A 57 -2.51 3.79 -9.97
N GLU A 58 -3.79 4.14 -9.83
CA GLU A 58 -4.84 3.79 -10.79
C GLU A 58 -4.61 4.46 -12.15
N LYS A 59 -4.22 5.75 -12.17
CA LYS A 59 -3.87 6.49 -13.39
C LYS A 59 -2.62 5.93 -14.07
N GLU A 60 -1.57 5.63 -13.31
CA GLU A 60 -0.33 5.03 -13.82
C GLU A 60 -0.59 3.66 -14.46
N ALA A 61 -1.56 2.93 -13.95
CA ALA A 61 -1.96 1.63 -14.47
C ALA A 61 -2.95 1.68 -15.65
N GLY A 62 -3.29 2.88 -16.15
CA GLY A 62 -4.13 3.04 -17.34
C GLY A 62 -5.64 3.09 -17.08
N GLY A 63 -6.09 3.15 -15.83
CA GLY A 63 -7.50 3.36 -15.47
C GLY A 63 -8.43 2.16 -15.76
N GLU A 64 -7.89 1.00 -16.16
CA GLU A 64 -8.66 -0.22 -16.36
C GLU A 64 -9.00 -0.87 -15.01
N PHE A 65 -10.09 -0.40 -14.38
CA PHE A 65 -10.81 -1.05 -13.27
C PHE A 65 -9.94 -1.66 -12.18
N LEU A 66 -9.00 -0.87 -11.68
CA LEU A 66 -8.23 -1.31 -10.54
C LEU A 66 -8.99 -1.01 -9.26
N VAL A 67 -9.44 -2.09 -8.64
CA VAL A 67 -9.90 -2.11 -7.26
C VAL A 67 -8.66 -1.90 -6.37
N THR A 68 -8.09 -0.69 -6.40
CA THR A 68 -7.00 -0.30 -5.51
C THR A 68 -7.60 -0.21 -4.11
N LEU A 69 -7.59 -1.34 -3.40
CA LEU A 69 -7.95 -1.41 -2.00
C LEU A 69 -6.97 -0.54 -1.21
N ILE A 70 -7.51 0.30 -0.32
CA ILE A 70 -6.71 1.08 0.63
C ILE A 70 -7.01 0.52 2.01
N ARG A 71 -5.99 0.05 2.74
CA ARG A 71 -6.10 -0.33 4.14
C ARG A 71 -5.16 0.50 4.99
N ARG A 72 -5.64 1.07 6.09
CA ARG A 72 -4.83 1.77 7.09
C ARG A 72 -4.47 0.82 8.22
N ARG A 73 -3.22 0.86 8.69
CA ARG A 73 -2.79 0.18 9.91
C ARG A 73 -3.31 0.96 11.12
N THR A 74 -4.05 0.26 11.99
CA THR A 74 -4.47 0.73 13.31
C THR A 74 -3.77 -0.11 14.38
N ASP A 75 -3.95 0.23 15.65
CA ASP A 75 -3.43 -0.55 16.77
C ASP A 75 -4.03 -1.96 16.84
N THR A 76 -5.24 -2.16 16.28
CA THR A 76 -5.98 -3.41 16.35
C THR A 76 -5.90 -4.25 15.07
N GLY A 77 -5.42 -3.69 13.96
CA GLY A 77 -5.42 -4.41 12.69
C GLY A 77 -5.26 -3.52 11.46
N TRP A 78 -5.80 -4.00 10.35
CA TRP A 78 -5.92 -3.25 9.11
C TRP A 78 -7.38 -2.88 8.90
N GLU A 79 -7.64 -1.61 8.67
CA GLU A 79 -8.98 -1.06 8.45
C GLU A 79 -9.10 -0.55 7.02
N THR A 80 -10.18 -0.89 6.32
CA THR A 80 -10.40 -0.40 4.95
C THR A 80 -10.72 1.09 4.96
N VAL A 81 -9.96 1.87 4.20
CA VAL A 81 -10.23 3.28 3.97
C VAL A 81 -11.14 3.40 2.75
N PRO A 82 -12.37 3.94 2.90
CA PRO A 82 -13.28 4.07 1.78
C PRO A 82 -12.70 5.04 0.74
N ARG A 83 -12.81 4.67 -0.53
CA ARG A 83 -12.55 5.59 -1.66
C ARG A 83 -13.61 6.71 -1.62
N ARG A 84 -13.26 7.92 -2.07
CA ARG A 84 -14.27 8.96 -2.27
C ARG A 84 -15.26 8.42 -3.31
N SER A 85 -16.53 8.31 -2.96
CA SER A 85 -17.54 8.02 -3.97
C SER A 85 -17.48 9.13 -5.02
N PRO A 86 -17.50 8.81 -6.33
CA PRO A 86 -17.64 9.85 -7.34
C PRO A 86 -18.96 10.61 -7.07
N GLY A 87 -18.85 11.84 -6.56
CA GLY A 87 -19.99 12.70 -6.21
C GLY A 87 -20.20 13.04 -4.73
N ALA A 88 -19.35 12.59 -3.80
CA ALA A 88 -19.35 13.15 -2.45
C ALA A 88 -18.66 14.53 -2.45
N PRO A 89 -19.29 15.59 -1.89
CA PRO A 89 -18.75 16.95 -1.89
C PRO A 89 -17.45 17.08 -1.10
#